data_AF-A0A8H4MZX7-F1
#
_entry.id   AF-A0A8H4MZX7-F1
#
_cell.length_a   1.000
_cell.length_b   1.000
_cell.length_c   1.000
_cell.angle_alpha   90.00
_cell.angle_beta   90.00
_cell.angle_gamma   90.00
#
_symmetry.space_group_name_H-M   'P 1'
#
loop_
_entity.id
_entity.type
_entity.pdbx_description
1 polymer ?
#
loop_
_entity_poly.entity_id
_entity_poly.type
_entity_poly.pdbx_seq_one_letter_code
_entity_poly.pdbx_strand_id
1 'polypeptide(L)'
;MALTMIRLTFVSALAAVVAAQNATECSVEGTKTIGSQEEADSLAAACPTFTGSVTLGNFIPYHGITFNGIKEITGSLTTQDWDSVTADSLERIGGTFENHDSYTVTMDFPKLSYVGGISFTESNAMRPGLQHILFPSLTTVNGDLTIIGNHYLSEVNMPNLKSVNGLFRLAESFGVFGLDLDKLETASPGGLDFRGSFWNGIHLASIQSVHPNFKIVAYSTGNCSEWDALRADGGALATTEQYSCEGNCANIYSGRCSGQRPTTSTRSATPTATMTPSSDATWTAVPTLRPSSSSNDDGECDPECQDYRRVWLMIKLVAGIGGSVAVLVIVLGVLWCRRRRVEHRRTDRQAAEGVDGDGRMAAVSGDGTSGCGDDKSGISDLLPPYEGHAR
;
A
#
# COMPACT_ATOMS: atom_id res chain seq x y z
N MET A 1 -61.60 -18.55 -45.90
CA MET A 1 -61.08 -17.99 -44.63
C MET A 1 -60.86 -19.14 -43.66
N ALA A 2 -59.60 -19.55 -43.43
CA ALA A 2 -59.12 -20.32 -42.26
C ALA A 2 -57.79 -21.00 -42.61
N LEU A 3 -56.73 -20.22 -42.87
CA LEU A 3 -55.38 -20.77 -43.00
C LEU A 3 -54.34 -19.74 -42.51
N THR A 4 -54.56 -19.17 -41.33
CA THR A 4 -53.68 -18.13 -40.78
C THR A 4 -53.66 -18.09 -39.25
N MET A 5 -53.70 -19.25 -38.58
CA MET A 5 -53.58 -19.33 -37.11
C MET A 5 -52.80 -20.56 -36.62
N ILE A 6 -51.70 -20.94 -37.27
CA ILE A 6 -50.80 -22.02 -36.78
C ILE A 6 -49.32 -21.58 -36.69
N ARG A 7 -48.99 -20.33 -37.02
CA ARG A 7 -47.61 -19.80 -36.93
C ARG A 7 -47.26 -19.02 -35.67
N LEU A 8 -48.19 -18.83 -34.73
CA LEU A 8 -47.95 -17.99 -33.55
C LEU A 8 -47.65 -18.74 -32.24
N THR A 9 -47.75 -20.07 -32.21
CA THR A 9 -47.48 -20.86 -30.99
C THR A 9 -46.07 -21.44 -30.93
N PHE A 10 -45.36 -21.60 -32.06
CA PHE A 10 -44.00 -22.15 -32.07
C PHE A 10 -42.88 -21.15 -31.72
N VAL A 11 -43.12 -19.84 -31.87
CA VAL A 11 -42.12 -18.81 -31.52
C VAL A 11 -42.00 -18.65 -29.99
N SER A 12 -43.10 -18.85 -29.26
CA SER A 12 -43.11 -18.75 -27.78
C SER A 12 -42.40 -19.91 -27.06
N ALA A 13 -42.45 -21.12 -27.63
CA ALA A 13 -41.77 -22.28 -27.05
C ALA A 13 -40.24 -22.21 -27.23
N LEU A 14 -39.75 -21.64 -28.34
CA LEU A 14 -38.31 -21.47 -28.57
C LEU A 14 -37.71 -20.38 -27.66
N ALA A 15 -38.44 -19.27 -27.45
CA ALA A 15 -38.02 -18.22 -26.52
C ALA A 15 -37.97 -18.72 -25.06
N ALA A 16 -38.91 -19.59 -24.66
CA ALA A 16 -38.91 -20.22 -23.34
C ALA A 16 -37.75 -21.22 -23.16
N VAL A 17 -37.37 -21.96 -24.21
CA VAL A 17 -36.23 -22.88 -24.17
C VAL A 17 -34.89 -22.13 -24.16
N VAL A 18 -34.75 -21.05 -24.93
CA VAL A 18 -33.54 -20.19 -24.92
C VAL A 18 -33.42 -19.45 -23.58
N ALA A 19 -34.51 -18.93 -23.02
CA ALA A 19 -34.50 -18.33 -21.68
C ALA A 19 -34.18 -19.34 -20.57
N ALA A 20 -34.64 -20.60 -20.70
CA ALA A 20 -34.32 -21.67 -19.74
C ALA A 20 -32.88 -22.19 -19.87
N GLN A 21 -32.29 -22.20 -21.08
CA GLN A 21 -30.89 -22.58 -21.32
C GLN A 21 -29.91 -21.49 -20.85
N ASN A 22 -30.27 -20.21 -21.04
CA ASN A 22 -29.44 -19.09 -20.56
C ASN A 22 -29.46 -18.99 -19.02
N ALA A 23 -30.57 -19.36 -18.37
CA ALA A 23 -30.68 -19.36 -16.91
C ALA A 23 -29.69 -20.33 -16.23
N THR A 24 -29.31 -21.43 -16.88
CA THR A 24 -28.33 -22.39 -16.33
C THR A 24 -26.88 -21.93 -16.41
N GLU A 25 -26.52 -21.03 -17.34
CA GLU A 25 -25.14 -20.51 -17.45
C GLU A 25 -24.90 -19.27 -16.56
N CYS A 26 -25.98 -18.57 -16.20
CA CYS A 26 -25.97 -17.40 -15.33
C CYS A 26 -26.14 -17.74 -13.85
N SER A 27 -26.18 -19.03 -13.50
CA SER A 27 -26.34 -19.49 -12.13
C SER A 27 -25.46 -20.70 -11.86
N VAL A 28 -24.60 -20.59 -10.85
CA VAL A 28 -23.78 -21.70 -10.35
C VAL A 28 -23.94 -21.81 -8.84
N GLU A 29 -23.88 -23.03 -8.29
CA GLU A 29 -23.92 -23.24 -6.84
C GLU A 29 -22.59 -22.85 -6.15
N GLY A 30 -21.54 -22.56 -6.91
CA GLY A 30 -20.20 -22.25 -6.40
C GLY A 30 -19.55 -21.04 -7.08
N THR A 31 -18.31 -21.22 -7.54
CA THR A 31 -17.53 -20.16 -8.17
C THR A 31 -17.24 -20.50 -9.63
N LYS A 32 -17.49 -19.56 -10.54
CA LYS A 32 -17.09 -19.64 -11.95
C LYS A 32 -15.76 -18.93 -12.15
N THR A 33 -14.76 -19.65 -12.62
CA THR A 33 -13.47 -19.06 -13.01
C THR A 33 -13.54 -18.57 -14.45
N ILE A 34 -13.05 -17.36 -14.68
CA ILE A 34 -12.90 -16.72 -15.99
C ILE A 34 -11.40 -16.46 -16.17
N GLY A 35 -10.83 -17.08 -17.19
CA GLY A 35 -9.40 -17.04 -17.50
C GLY A 35 -9.03 -16.25 -18.74
N SER A 36 -10.01 -15.75 -19.49
CA SER A 36 -9.77 -14.98 -20.71
C SER A 36 -10.85 -13.92 -20.96
N GLN A 37 -10.54 -12.97 -21.85
CA GLN A 37 -11.49 -11.94 -22.26
C GLN A 37 -12.69 -12.54 -22.99
N GLU A 38 -12.51 -13.59 -23.80
CA GLU A 38 -13.62 -14.23 -24.53
C GLU A 38 -14.62 -14.90 -23.57
N GLU A 39 -14.14 -15.49 -22.48
CA GLU A 39 -15.00 -16.06 -21.44
C GLU A 39 -15.77 -14.98 -20.68
N ALA A 40 -15.10 -13.86 -20.38
CA ALA A 40 -15.72 -12.68 -19.76
C ALA A 40 -16.85 -12.11 -20.63
N ASP A 41 -16.56 -11.89 -21.92
CA ASP A 41 -17.51 -11.36 -22.90
C ASP A 41 -18.69 -12.31 -23.12
N SER A 42 -18.43 -13.62 -23.21
CA SER A 42 -19.46 -14.64 -23.39
C SER A 42 -20.42 -14.67 -22.20
N LEU A 43 -19.88 -14.63 -20.99
CA LEU A 43 -20.71 -14.58 -19.79
C LEU A 43 -21.52 -13.29 -19.70
N ALA A 44 -20.89 -12.16 -19.99
CA ALA A 44 -21.55 -10.87 -19.86
C ALA A 44 -22.61 -10.62 -20.95
N ALA A 45 -22.44 -11.20 -22.14
CA ALA A 45 -23.46 -11.20 -23.18
C ALA A 45 -24.68 -12.05 -22.81
N ALA A 46 -24.47 -13.14 -22.05
CA ALA A 46 -25.53 -14.04 -21.62
C ALA A 46 -26.28 -13.55 -20.36
N CYS A 47 -25.57 -12.89 -19.44
CA CYS A 47 -26.02 -12.71 -18.06
C CYS A 47 -25.92 -11.26 -17.58
N PRO A 48 -27.03 -10.49 -17.52
CA PRO A 48 -27.03 -9.21 -16.82
C PRO A 48 -26.87 -9.37 -15.30
N THR A 49 -27.34 -10.49 -14.74
CA THR A 49 -27.15 -10.87 -13.34
C THR A 49 -26.54 -12.27 -13.29
N PHE A 50 -25.46 -12.43 -12.54
CA PHE A 50 -24.81 -13.71 -12.28
C PHE A 50 -25.09 -14.20 -10.86
N THR A 51 -25.71 -15.37 -10.75
CA THR A 51 -26.01 -16.03 -9.49
C THR A 51 -24.86 -16.96 -9.09
N GLY A 52 -24.26 -16.75 -7.92
CA GLY A 52 -23.01 -17.39 -7.49
C GLY A 52 -21.82 -16.43 -7.52
N SER A 53 -20.62 -16.99 -7.34
CA SER A 53 -19.37 -16.23 -7.23
C SER A 53 -18.56 -16.30 -8.53
N VAL A 54 -17.72 -15.30 -8.79
CA VAL A 54 -16.84 -15.24 -9.96
C VAL A 54 -15.40 -15.06 -9.52
N THR A 55 -14.49 -15.80 -10.12
CA THR A 55 -13.05 -15.55 -10.02
C THR A 55 -12.51 -15.13 -11.38
N LEU A 56 -12.01 -13.92 -11.50
CA LEU A 56 -11.20 -13.46 -12.61
C LEU A 56 -9.75 -13.86 -12.28
N GLY A 57 -9.30 -14.98 -12.83
CA GLY A 57 -8.00 -15.57 -12.53
C GLY A 57 -7.29 -16.05 -13.79
N ASN A 58 -6.26 -16.89 -13.64
CA ASN A 58 -5.33 -17.29 -14.71
C ASN A 58 -4.47 -16.13 -15.23
N PHE A 59 -3.35 -15.95 -14.55
CA PHE A 59 -2.26 -15.05 -14.91
C PHE A 59 -1.90 -15.09 -16.40
N ILE A 60 -2.18 -13.98 -17.09
CA ILE A 60 -1.51 -13.62 -18.34
C ILE A 60 -0.76 -12.31 -18.06
N PRO A 61 0.58 -12.33 -17.91
CA PRO A 61 1.34 -11.15 -17.52
C PRO A 61 1.10 -9.99 -18.49
N TYR A 62 0.89 -8.78 -17.95
CA TYR A 62 0.69 -7.53 -18.71
C TYR A 62 -0.64 -7.42 -19.47
N HIS A 63 -1.63 -8.27 -19.18
CA HIS A 63 -2.97 -8.15 -19.74
C HIS A 63 -3.97 -7.70 -18.69
N GLY A 64 -4.90 -6.84 -19.12
CA GLY A 64 -6.09 -6.52 -18.36
C GLY A 64 -7.26 -7.42 -18.78
N ILE A 65 -8.28 -7.47 -17.92
CA ILE A 65 -9.57 -8.10 -18.20
C ILE A 65 -10.68 -7.06 -18.02
N THR A 66 -11.60 -7.03 -18.97
CA THR A 66 -12.79 -6.18 -18.90
C THR A 66 -14.02 -7.08 -18.72
N PHE A 67 -14.85 -6.78 -17.72
CA PHE A 67 -16.03 -7.58 -17.38
C PHE A 67 -17.30 -6.77 -17.62
N ASN A 68 -17.47 -6.34 -18.87
CA ASN A 68 -18.50 -5.40 -19.29
C ASN A 68 -19.80 -6.12 -19.67
N GLY A 69 -20.93 -5.65 -19.13
CA GLY A 69 -22.28 -6.15 -19.47
C GLY A 69 -23.00 -6.81 -18.30
N ILE A 70 -22.25 -7.37 -17.34
CA ILE A 70 -22.81 -7.82 -16.07
C ILE A 70 -23.10 -6.61 -15.19
N LYS A 71 -24.30 -6.58 -14.60
CA LYS A 71 -24.75 -5.56 -13.66
C LYS A 71 -24.69 -6.00 -12.21
N GLU A 72 -24.90 -7.29 -11.95
CA GLU A 72 -24.87 -7.84 -10.60
C GLU A 72 -24.18 -9.21 -10.56
N ILE A 73 -23.33 -9.39 -9.55
CA ILE A 73 -22.84 -10.71 -9.11
C ILE A 73 -23.43 -10.91 -7.71
N THR A 74 -24.26 -11.93 -7.52
CA THR A 74 -24.92 -12.16 -6.21
C THR A 74 -23.95 -12.68 -5.14
N GLY A 75 -22.88 -13.37 -5.53
CA GLY A 75 -21.82 -13.88 -4.67
C GLY A 75 -20.59 -12.97 -4.63
N SER A 76 -19.43 -13.57 -4.34
CA SER A 76 -18.14 -12.87 -4.28
C SER A 76 -17.55 -12.67 -5.68
N LEU A 77 -16.72 -11.64 -5.81
CA LEU A 77 -15.85 -11.43 -6.96
C LEU A 77 -14.40 -11.49 -6.49
N THR A 78 -13.63 -12.45 -6.98
CA THR A 78 -12.19 -12.55 -6.70
C THR A 78 -11.41 -12.15 -7.94
N THR A 79 -10.43 -11.26 -7.81
CA THR A 79 -9.49 -10.90 -8.88
C THR A 79 -8.10 -11.36 -8.52
N GLN A 80 -7.39 -11.95 -9.49
CA GLN A 80 -6.05 -12.46 -9.26
C GLN A 80 -5.17 -12.32 -10.50
N ASP A 81 -4.05 -11.62 -10.34
CA ASP A 81 -2.92 -11.53 -11.28
C ASP A 81 -3.21 -10.92 -12.66
N TRP A 82 -4.30 -10.17 -12.79
CA TRP A 82 -4.60 -9.34 -13.96
C TRP A 82 -4.03 -7.94 -13.80
N ASP A 83 -3.27 -7.42 -14.75
CA ASP A 83 -2.67 -6.07 -14.66
C ASP A 83 -3.72 -5.00 -14.37
N SER A 84 -4.81 -4.98 -15.14
CA SER A 84 -5.98 -4.14 -14.89
C SER A 84 -7.27 -4.96 -14.92
N VAL A 85 -8.19 -4.67 -14.01
CA VAL A 85 -9.54 -5.26 -13.98
C VAL A 85 -10.54 -4.12 -14.06
N THR A 86 -11.39 -4.13 -15.09
CA THR A 86 -12.42 -3.10 -15.28
C THR A 86 -13.81 -3.69 -15.47
N ALA A 87 -14.85 -2.98 -15.00
CA ALA A 87 -16.23 -3.34 -15.27
C ALA A 87 -17.14 -2.11 -15.33
N ASP A 88 -17.46 -1.64 -16.55
CA ASP A 88 -18.18 -0.38 -16.80
C ASP A 88 -19.68 -0.46 -16.51
N SER A 89 -20.19 -1.65 -16.23
CA SER A 89 -21.62 -1.92 -16.01
C SER A 89 -21.93 -2.57 -14.67
N LEU A 90 -20.93 -3.05 -13.93
CA LEU A 90 -21.15 -3.77 -12.68
C LEU A 90 -21.55 -2.77 -11.59
N GLU A 91 -22.79 -2.90 -11.11
CA GLU A 91 -23.40 -2.00 -10.13
C GLU A 91 -23.37 -2.59 -8.72
N ARG A 92 -23.36 -3.92 -8.59
CA ARG A 92 -23.49 -4.63 -7.32
C ARG A 92 -22.70 -5.94 -7.27
N ILE A 93 -21.97 -6.13 -6.16
CA ILE A 93 -21.39 -7.41 -5.75
C ILE A 93 -22.05 -7.78 -4.41
N GLY A 94 -22.79 -8.89 -4.36
CA GLY A 94 -23.54 -9.29 -3.18
C GLY A 94 -22.67 -9.83 -2.06
N GLY A 95 -21.57 -10.51 -2.41
CA GLY A 95 -20.56 -11.04 -1.50
C GLY A 95 -19.33 -10.14 -1.34
N THR A 96 -18.18 -10.75 -1.07
CA THR A 96 -16.91 -10.05 -0.87
C THR A 96 -16.22 -9.81 -2.21
N PHE A 97 -15.68 -8.61 -2.40
CA PHE A 97 -14.73 -8.31 -3.46
C PHE A 97 -13.32 -8.54 -2.93
N GLU A 98 -12.64 -9.55 -3.47
CA GLU A 98 -11.38 -10.10 -2.97
C GLU A 98 -10.24 -9.89 -3.97
N ASN A 99 -9.08 -9.48 -3.47
CA ASN A 99 -7.83 -9.42 -4.21
C ASN A 99 -6.70 -9.72 -3.21
N HIS A 100 -6.14 -10.92 -3.31
CA HIS A 100 -5.18 -11.42 -2.33
C HIS A 100 -3.90 -11.80 -3.04
N ASP A 101 -2.79 -11.28 -2.52
CA ASP A 101 -1.47 -11.66 -2.96
C ASP A 101 -1.33 -11.65 -4.50
N SER A 102 -1.75 -10.54 -5.09
CA SER A 102 -2.04 -10.46 -6.52
C SER A 102 -1.11 -9.47 -7.22
N TYR A 103 -0.77 -9.74 -8.49
CA TYR A 103 -0.09 -8.78 -9.36
C TYR A 103 -1.03 -7.72 -9.97
N THR A 104 -2.30 -7.66 -9.56
CA THR A 104 -3.25 -6.66 -10.07
C THR A 104 -2.85 -5.26 -9.70
N VAL A 105 -2.70 -4.40 -10.71
CA VAL A 105 -2.25 -3.00 -10.54
C VAL A 105 -3.44 -2.05 -10.38
N THR A 106 -4.47 -2.23 -11.19
CA THR A 106 -5.62 -1.31 -11.22
C THR A 106 -6.94 -2.06 -11.14
N MET A 107 -7.83 -1.60 -10.28
CA MET A 107 -9.24 -1.99 -10.27
C MET A 107 -10.12 -0.76 -10.53
N ASP A 108 -10.82 -0.75 -11.66
CA ASP A 108 -11.70 0.37 -12.08
C ASP A 108 -13.14 -0.09 -12.32
N PHE A 109 -14.02 0.28 -11.40
CA PHE A 109 -15.42 -0.15 -11.39
C PHE A 109 -16.32 1.09 -11.26
N PRO A 110 -16.48 1.86 -12.35
CA PRO A 110 -17.05 3.20 -12.28
C PRO A 110 -18.52 3.24 -11.85
N LYS A 111 -19.26 2.14 -11.99
CA LYS A 111 -20.68 2.03 -11.59
C LYS A 111 -20.94 1.22 -10.33
N LEU A 112 -19.90 0.62 -9.74
CA LEU A 112 -20.07 -0.20 -8.55
C LEU A 112 -20.55 0.67 -7.40
N SER A 113 -21.78 0.42 -6.95
CA SER A 113 -22.47 1.24 -5.95
C SER A 113 -22.62 0.54 -4.60
N TYR A 114 -22.55 -0.79 -4.60
CA TYR A 114 -22.71 -1.66 -3.45
C TYR A 114 -21.77 -2.87 -3.53
N VAL A 115 -21.14 -3.20 -2.40
CA VAL A 115 -20.40 -4.45 -2.20
C VAL A 115 -20.76 -5.06 -0.85
N GLY A 116 -20.83 -6.40 -0.74
CA GLY A 116 -21.05 -7.09 0.53
C GLY A 116 -19.88 -6.93 1.51
N GLY A 117 -18.65 -6.94 1.02
CA GLY A 117 -17.42 -6.64 1.76
C GLY A 117 -16.24 -6.45 0.80
N ILE A 118 -15.16 -5.84 1.24
CA ILE A 118 -13.93 -5.67 0.45
C ILE A 118 -12.76 -6.23 1.24
N SER A 119 -11.95 -7.07 0.61
CA SER A 119 -10.78 -7.69 1.22
C SER A 119 -9.62 -7.69 0.24
N PHE A 120 -8.76 -6.69 0.35
CA PHE A 120 -7.57 -6.51 -0.49
C PHE A 120 -6.32 -6.63 0.38
N THR A 121 -5.58 -7.72 0.25
CA THR A 121 -4.44 -7.99 1.13
C THR A 121 -3.20 -8.43 0.37
N GLU A 122 -2.05 -7.95 0.83
CA GLU A 122 -0.75 -8.24 0.25
C GLU A 122 0.23 -8.61 1.37
N SER A 123 0.78 -9.83 1.33
CA SER A 123 1.69 -10.36 2.34
C SER A 123 3.17 -10.18 2.00
N ASN A 124 3.49 -9.98 0.72
CA ASN A 124 4.83 -9.75 0.21
C ASN A 124 5.05 -8.27 -0.05
N ALA A 125 5.80 -7.63 0.86
CA ALA A 125 6.09 -6.20 0.78
C ALA A 125 6.79 -5.74 -0.51
N MET A 126 7.40 -6.67 -1.26
CA MET A 126 8.11 -6.38 -2.51
C MET A 126 7.28 -6.61 -3.77
N ARG A 127 6.07 -7.16 -3.67
CA ARG A 127 5.20 -7.31 -4.85
C ARG A 127 4.56 -5.95 -5.16
N PRO A 128 4.71 -5.42 -6.40
CA PRO A 128 4.10 -4.16 -6.79
C PRO A 128 2.59 -4.17 -6.60
N GLY A 129 1.90 -5.23 -7.06
CA GLY A 129 0.47 -5.43 -6.84
C GLY A 129 -0.36 -4.16 -7.05
N LEU A 130 -1.33 -3.96 -6.17
CA LEU A 130 -2.37 -2.94 -6.29
C LEU A 130 -1.82 -1.52 -6.10
N GLN A 131 -2.05 -0.66 -7.09
CA GLN A 131 -1.62 0.75 -7.11
C GLN A 131 -2.80 1.72 -7.15
N HIS A 132 -3.92 1.32 -7.78
CA HIS A 132 -5.11 2.15 -7.97
C HIS A 132 -6.40 1.38 -7.68
N ILE A 133 -7.23 1.93 -6.80
CA ILE A 133 -8.61 1.47 -6.55
C ILE A 133 -9.56 2.60 -6.95
N LEU A 134 -10.35 2.39 -7.99
CA LEU A 134 -11.19 3.43 -8.61
C LEU A 134 -12.66 3.00 -8.57
N PHE A 135 -13.36 3.30 -7.47
CA PHE A 135 -14.79 3.02 -7.28
C PHE A 135 -15.59 4.31 -7.04
N PRO A 136 -15.64 5.22 -8.03
CA PRO A 136 -16.21 6.55 -7.85
C PRO A 136 -17.70 6.55 -7.48
N SER A 137 -18.46 5.50 -7.84
CA SER A 137 -19.89 5.39 -7.52
C SER A 137 -20.20 4.60 -6.24
N LEU A 138 -19.19 4.06 -5.55
CA LEU A 138 -19.41 3.20 -4.39
C LEU A 138 -20.01 4.01 -3.25
N THR A 139 -21.16 3.56 -2.74
CA THR A 139 -21.87 4.24 -1.64
C THR A 139 -21.92 3.42 -0.37
N THR A 140 -21.93 2.08 -0.49
CA THR A 140 -22.15 1.17 0.63
C THR A 140 -21.22 -0.03 0.52
N VAL A 141 -20.51 -0.33 1.61
CA VAL A 141 -19.90 -1.64 1.86
C VAL A 141 -20.67 -2.26 3.02
N ASN A 142 -21.39 -3.35 2.77
CA ASN A 142 -22.30 -3.95 3.76
C ASN A 142 -21.61 -4.90 4.77
N GLY A 143 -20.31 -4.78 4.90
CA GLY A 143 -19.44 -5.61 5.73
C GLY A 143 -18.10 -4.92 5.89
N ASP A 144 -17.04 -5.69 6.09
CA ASP A 144 -15.70 -5.13 6.28
C ASP A 144 -15.15 -4.55 4.97
N LEU A 145 -14.44 -3.42 5.08
CA LEU A 145 -13.61 -2.85 4.04
C LEU A 145 -12.16 -2.92 4.53
N THR A 146 -11.42 -3.92 4.08
CA THR A 146 -10.06 -4.18 4.51
C THR A 146 -9.08 -4.06 3.36
N ILE A 147 -8.12 -3.14 3.49
CA ILE A 147 -7.01 -2.93 2.56
C ILE A 147 -5.72 -2.97 3.39
N ILE A 148 -4.93 -4.03 3.24
CA ILE A 148 -3.74 -4.27 4.07
C ILE A 148 -2.53 -4.64 3.22
N GLY A 149 -1.38 -4.03 3.48
CA GLY A 149 -0.08 -4.45 2.96
C GLY A 149 0.16 -4.12 1.49
N ASN A 150 -0.77 -3.43 0.82
CA ASN A 150 -0.58 -2.99 -0.57
C ASN A 150 0.37 -1.78 -0.57
N HIS A 151 1.68 -1.99 -0.46
CA HIS A 151 2.65 -0.91 -0.21
C HIS A 151 2.80 0.08 -1.37
N TYR A 152 2.46 -0.33 -2.60
CA TYR A 152 2.48 0.51 -3.79
C TYR A 152 1.14 1.18 -4.07
N LEU A 153 0.10 0.87 -3.29
CA LEU A 153 -1.21 1.52 -3.38
C LEU A 153 -1.04 3.02 -3.13
N SER A 154 -1.33 3.82 -4.16
CA SER A 154 -1.16 5.27 -4.13
C SER A 154 -2.48 6.01 -4.21
N GLU A 155 -3.52 5.36 -4.72
CA GLU A 155 -4.83 5.97 -4.92
C GLU A 155 -5.95 5.04 -4.46
N VAL A 156 -6.78 5.56 -3.55
CA VAL A 156 -8.04 4.96 -3.12
C VAL A 156 -9.15 5.97 -3.41
N ASN A 157 -9.89 5.76 -4.49
CA ASN A 157 -10.92 6.68 -4.96
C ASN A 157 -12.31 6.09 -4.69
N MET A 158 -12.92 6.53 -3.59
CA MET A 158 -14.30 6.18 -3.21
C MET A 158 -15.07 7.42 -2.67
N PRO A 159 -15.07 8.55 -3.40
CA PRO A 159 -15.58 9.84 -2.89
C PRO A 159 -17.06 9.85 -2.53
N ASN A 160 -17.82 8.85 -2.98
CA ASN A 160 -19.24 8.70 -2.71
C ASN A 160 -19.57 7.69 -1.59
N LEU A 161 -18.56 7.10 -0.95
CA LEU A 161 -18.76 6.12 0.11
C LEU A 161 -19.43 6.79 1.31
N LYS A 162 -20.59 6.26 1.72
CA LYS A 162 -21.40 6.78 2.84
C LYS A 162 -21.37 5.90 4.07
N SER A 163 -21.33 4.58 3.87
CA SER A 163 -21.41 3.63 4.98
C SER A 163 -20.51 2.42 4.75
N VAL A 164 -19.86 2.01 5.83
CA VAL A 164 -19.20 0.70 5.97
C VAL A 164 -19.87 -0.01 7.14
N ASN A 165 -20.66 -1.04 6.84
CA ASN A 165 -21.41 -1.80 7.84
C ASN A 165 -20.55 -2.90 8.49
N GLY A 166 -19.33 -2.52 8.86
CA GLY A 166 -18.26 -3.41 9.33
C GLY A 166 -17.05 -2.60 9.82
N LEU A 167 -15.88 -3.24 9.83
CA LEU A 167 -14.59 -2.58 10.03
C LEU A 167 -14.10 -1.96 8.72
N PHE A 168 -13.76 -0.67 8.74
CA PHE A 168 -12.94 -0.07 7.69
C PHE A 168 -11.49 0.00 8.16
N ARG A 169 -10.65 -0.91 7.65
CA ARG A 169 -9.22 -0.94 7.90
C ARG A 169 -8.43 -0.61 6.62
N LEU A 170 -7.59 0.41 6.71
CA LEU A 170 -6.57 0.73 5.72
C LEU A 170 -5.21 0.74 6.42
N ALA A 171 -4.40 -0.29 6.23
CA ALA A 171 -3.15 -0.44 6.95
C ALA A 171 -2.00 -0.85 6.03
N GLU A 172 -0.78 -0.41 6.34
CA GLU A 172 0.45 -0.88 5.66
C GLU A 172 0.50 -0.54 4.16
N SER A 173 -0.35 0.37 3.69
CA SER A 173 -0.36 0.93 2.33
C SER A 173 0.31 2.31 2.31
N PHE A 174 1.64 2.33 2.43
CA PHE A 174 2.42 3.57 2.64
C PHE A 174 2.42 4.53 1.46
N GLY A 175 2.03 4.08 0.26
CA GLY A 175 1.86 4.92 -0.92
C GLY A 175 0.63 5.84 -0.87
N VAL A 176 -0.31 5.65 0.06
CA VAL A 176 -1.50 6.50 0.19
C VAL A 176 -1.14 7.81 0.89
N PHE A 177 -1.03 8.89 0.12
CA PHE A 177 -0.66 10.22 0.63
C PHE A 177 -1.84 10.96 1.27
N GLY A 178 -3.07 10.68 0.89
CA GLY A 178 -4.26 11.31 1.47
C GLY A 178 -5.45 10.38 1.33
N LEU A 179 -6.47 10.61 2.15
CA LEU A 179 -7.70 9.84 2.12
C LEU A 179 -8.90 10.79 2.18
N ASP A 180 -9.54 11.01 1.03
CA ASP A 180 -10.68 11.90 0.89
C ASP A 180 -11.98 11.09 0.84
N LEU A 181 -12.67 11.03 1.98
CA LEU A 181 -13.92 10.29 2.16
C LEU A 181 -14.95 11.18 2.86
N ASP A 182 -15.08 12.41 2.38
CA ASP A 182 -15.92 13.44 3.02
C ASP A 182 -17.39 13.06 3.13
N LYS A 183 -17.86 12.10 2.34
CA LYS A 183 -19.24 11.60 2.38
C LYS A 183 -19.43 10.41 3.32
N LEU A 184 -18.38 9.89 3.95
CA LEU A 184 -18.50 8.78 4.89
C LEU A 184 -19.21 9.25 6.15
N GLU A 185 -20.41 8.71 6.38
CA GLU A 185 -21.27 9.06 7.52
C GLU A 185 -21.09 8.06 8.67
N THR A 186 -20.90 6.77 8.36
CA THR A 186 -20.87 5.71 9.38
C THR A 186 -19.86 4.60 9.08
N ALA A 187 -19.23 4.09 10.14
CA ALA A 187 -18.46 2.84 10.14
C ALA A 187 -18.82 2.01 11.39
N SER A 188 -19.75 1.07 11.24
CA SER A 188 -20.32 0.26 12.34
C SER A 188 -21.09 -0.95 11.82
N PRO A 189 -21.03 -2.13 12.47
CA PRO A 189 -20.22 -2.44 13.65
C PRO A 189 -18.80 -2.85 13.25
N GLY A 190 -17.78 -2.15 13.76
CA GLY A 190 -16.37 -2.52 13.55
C GLY A 190 -15.43 -1.33 13.71
N GLY A 191 -15.82 -0.20 13.12
CA GLY A 191 -15.17 1.09 13.32
C GLY A 191 -14.13 1.42 12.25
N LEU A 192 -13.20 2.32 12.57
CA LEU A 192 -12.11 2.75 11.69
C LEU A 192 -10.74 2.34 12.25
N ASP A 193 -9.88 1.82 11.40
CA ASP A 193 -8.47 1.52 11.72
C ASP A 193 -7.56 1.91 10.55
N PHE A 194 -7.05 3.15 10.57
CA PHE A 194 -6.17 3.68 9.54
C PHE A 194 -4.72 3.77 10.01
N ARG A 195 -3.81 3.14 9.27
CA ARG A 195 -2.39 3.09 9.60
C ARG A 195 -1.54 3.32 8.36
N GLY A 196 -0.81 4.43 8.30
CA GLY A 196 -0.10 4.77 7.07
C GLY A 196 0.53 6.16 7.03
N SER A 197 0.74 6.65 5.81
CA SER A 197 1.46 7.90 5.54
C SER A 197 0.58 9.13 5.71
N PHE A 198 -0.50 9.25 4.93
CA PHE A 198 -1.51 10.31 5.03
C PHE A 198 -0.97 11.75 5.11
N TRP A 199 0.11 12.08 4.39
CA TRP A 199 0.74 13.41 4.37
C TRP A 199 -0.20 14.56 4.00
N ASN A 200 -1.24 14.30 3.20
CA ASN A 200 -2.26 15.25 2.79
C ASN A 200 -3.50 15.24 3.72
N GLY A 201 -3.44 14.47 4.81
CA GLY A 201 -4.52 14.34 5.80
C GLY A 201 -5.54 13.25 5.49
N ILE A 202 -6.49 13.13 6.42
CA ILE A 202 -7.64 12.22 6.34
C ILE A 202 -8.90 13.10 6.47
N HIS A 203 -9.74 13.12 5.43
CA HIS A 203 -10.90 14.02 5.34
C HIS A 203 -12.20 13.21 5.41
N LEU A 204 -12.95 13.38 6.50
CA LEU A 204 -14.22 12.69 6.80
C LEU A 204 -15.30 13.71 7.22
N ALA A 205 -15.54 14.74 6.41
CA ALA A 205 -16.38 15.89 6.79
C ALA A 205 -17.82 15.53 7.23
N SER A 206 -18.40 14.45 6.70
CA SER A 206 -19.78 14.04 7.00
C SER A 206 -19.88 12.96 8.09
N ILE A 207 -18.81 12.64 8.81
CA ILE A 207 -18.82 11.56 9.79
C ILE A 207 -19.81 11.86 10.92
N GLN A 208 -20.72 10.91 11.18
CA GLN A 208 -21.76 11.03 12.19
C GLN A 208 -21.54 10.07 13.36
N SER A 209 -21.09 8.85 13.08
CA SER A 209 -20.80 7.86 14.12
C SER A 209 -19.79 6.81 13.67
N VAL A 210 -18.91 6.41 14.59
CA VAL A 210 -17.94 5.33 14.39
C VAL A 210 -17.94 4.44 15.63
N HIS A 211 -18.18 3.14 15.45
CA HIS A 211 -18.26 2.20 16.56
C HIS A 211 -17.75 0.79 16.24
N PRO A 212 -17.20 0.07 17.23
CA PRO A 212 -16.83 0.57 18.56
C PRO A 212 -15.43 1.23 18.57
N ASN A 213 -14.67 1.08 17.48
CA ASN A 213 -13.26 1.43 17.43
C ASN A 213 -12.98 2.62 16.51
N PHE A 214 -12.15 3.55 16.95
CA PHE A 214 -11.54 4.57 16.12
C PHE A 214 -10.04 4.57 16.39
N LYS A 215 -9.26 4.11 15.41
CA LYS A 215 -7.81 4.02 15.51
C LYS A 215 -7.14 4.68 14.32
N ILE A 216 -6.28 5.66 14.58
CA ILE A 216 -5.40 6.29 13.59
C ILE A 216 -3.95 6.17 14.08
N VAL A 217 -3.06 5.68 13.22
CA VAL A 217 -1.61 5.69 13.45
C VAL A 217 -0.93 6.19 12.18
N ALA A 218 -0.41 7.41 12.19
CA ALA A 218 0.04 8.09 10.98
C ALA A 218 1.46 8.66 11.08
N TYR A 219 2.18 8.63 9.96
CA TYR A 219 3.43 9.39 9.82
C TYR A 219 3.18 10.90 9.73
N SER A 220 2.06 11.30 9.13
CA SER A 220 1.55 12.68 9.16
C SER A 220 0.92 13.02 10.52
N THR A 221 0.33 14.21 10.65
CA THR A 221 -0.39 14.62 11.87
C THR A 221 -1.57 13.71 12.23
N GLY A 222 -2.09 12.94 11.26
CA GLY A 222 -3.25 12.08 11.43
C GLY A 222 -4.56 12.81 11.76
N ASN A 223 -4.59 14.15 11.68
CA ASN A 223 -5.71 14.99 12.11
C ASN A 223 -6.15 14.76 13.58
N CYS A 224 -5.22 14.36 14.47
CA CYS A 224 -5.59 13.95 15.82
C CYS A 224 -6.26 15.05 16.65
N SER A 225 -5.86 16.32 16.49
CA SER A 225 -6.51 17.43 17.19
C SER A 225 -7.98 17.60 16.78
N GLU A 226 -8.28 17.39 15.49
CA GLU A 226 -9.65 17.42 14.97
C GLU A 226 -10.48 16.22 15.48
N TRP A 227 -9.88 15.03 15.50
CA TRP A 227 -10.55 13.83 16.04
C TRP A 227 -10.82 13.93 17.54
N ASP A 228 -9.87 14.49 18.31
CA ASP A 228 -10.03 14.73 19.74
C ASP A 228 -11.19 15.69 20.01
N ALA A 229 -11.38 16.72 19.18
CA ALA A 229 -12.51 17.64 19.30
C ALA A 229 -13.85 16.96 19.05
N LEU A 230 -13.91 15.99 18.13
CA LEU A 230 -15.12 15.22 17.82
C LEU A 230 -15.55 14.24 18.92
N ARG A 231 -14.75 14.10 20.00
CA ARG A 231 -15.11 13.33 21.19
C ARG A 231 -15.91 14.09 22.23
N ALA A 232 -15.99 15.42 22.12
CA ALA A 232 -16.84 16.21 23.02
C ALA A 232 -18.31 15.79 22.90
N ASP A 233 -19.12 16.07 23.91
CA ASP A 233 -20.55 15.72 23.92
C ASP A 233 -21.26 16.21 22.66
N GLY A 234 -21.98 15.30 21.99
CA GLY A 234 -22.67 15.58 20.72
C GLY A 234 -21.79 15.52 19.47
N GLY A 235 -20.48 15.30 19.61
CA GLY A 235 -19.56 15.04 18.50
C GLY A 235 -19.69 13.61 17.94
N ALA A 236 -19.22 13.42 16.70
CA ALA A 236 -19.36 12.16 15.97
C ALA A 236 -18.63 10.96 16.61
N LEU A 237 -17.64 11.22 17.47
CA LEU A 237 -16.87 10.20 18.20
C LEU A 237 -17.17 10.20 19.70
N ALA A 238 -18.18 10.95 20.15
CA ALA A 238 -18.51 11.11 21.58
C ALA A 238 -18.82 9.77 22.28
N THR A 239 -19.38 8.82 21.52
CA THR A 239 -19.81 7.51 22.03
C THR A 239 -18.94 6.36 21.55
N THR A 240 -17.83 6.64 20.85
CA THR A 240 -16.86 5.62 20.44
C THR A 240 -16.16 5.04 21.66
N GLU A 241 -16.22 3.71 21.81
CA GLU A 241 -15.73 3.01 23.00
C GLU A 241 -14.20 2.97 23.07
N GLN A 242 -13.55 2.65 21.95
CA GLN A 242 -12.11 2.55 21.85
C GLN A 242 -11.59 3.63 20.91
N TYR A 243 -10.92 4.62 21.46
CA TYR A 243 -10.35 5.72 20.71
C TYR A 243 -8.82 5.77 20.88
N SER A 244 -8.10 5.86 19.78
CA SER A 244 -6.65 6.04 19.75
C SER A 244 -6.23 6.81 18.50
N CYS A 245 -5.60 7.97 18.66
CA CYS A 245 -5.00 8.70 17.54
C CYS A 245 -3.53 9.01 17.84
N GLU A 246 -2.64 8.49 17.01
CA GLU A 246 -1.19 8.67 17.11
C GLU A 246 -0.67 9.26 15.79
N GLY A 247 -0.40 10.57 15.78
CA GLY A 247 0.19 11.27 14.65
C GLY A 247 1.66 11.61 14.83
N ASN A 248 2.29 12.09 13.76
CA ASN A 248 3.69 12.48 13.64
C ASN A 248 4.65 11.35 14.02
N CYS A 249 4.32 10.10 13.67
CA CYS A 249 5.18 8.97 14.02
C CYS A 249 6.54 9.04 13.32
N ALA A 250 7.60 8.75 14.07
CA ALA A 250 8.92 8.55 13.47
C ALA A 250 8.94 7.23 12.68
N ASN A 251 8.43 6.16 13.30
CA ASN A 251 8.23 4.84 12.73
C ASN A 251 6.88 4.26 13.16
N ILE A 252 6.32 3.34 12.35
CA ILE A 252 5.13 2.57 12.71
C ILE A 252 5.50 1.10 12.72
N TYR A 253 5.48 0.46 13.90
CA TYR A 253 5.77 -0.96 14.07
C TYR A 253 4.57 -1.68 14.69
N SER A 254 4.16 -2.79 14.10
CA SER A 254 3.03 -3.61 14.59
C SER A 254 1.77 -2.78 14.88
N GLY A 255 1.55 -1.73 14.07
CA GLY A 255 0.43 -0.81 14.21
C GLY A 255 0.44 0.08 15.46
N ARG A 256 1.63 0.45 15.93
CA ARG A 256 1.85 1.46 16.99
C ARG A 256 2.94 2.45 16.56
N CYS A 257 2.84 3.66 17.07
CA CYS A 257 3.84 4.69 16.88
C CYS A 257 5.11 4.35 17.69
N SER A 258 6.27 4.39 17.05
CA SER A 258 7.57 4.25 17.69
C SER A 258 8.36 5.55 17.51
N GLY A 259 8.29 6.39 18.55
CA GLY A 259 8.86 7.74 18.55
C GLY A 259 8.00 8.75 17.80
N GLN A 260 8.18 10.03 18.14
CA GLN A 260 7.51 11.15 17.47
C GLN A 260 8.53 11.97 16.69
N ARG A 261 8.19 12.36 15.47
CA ARG A 261 8.93 13.37 14.73
C ARG A 261 8.75 14.71 15.44
N PRO A 262 9.82 15.49 15.63
CA PRO A 262 9.67 16.83 16.15
C PRO A 262 8.76 17.61 15.21
N THR A 263 7.56 17.95 15.67
CA THR A 263 6.81 19.03 15.06
C THR A 263 7.69 20.25 15.20
N THR A 264 8.03 20.94 14.11
CA THR A 264 8.65 22.26 14.20
C THR A 264 7.65 23.17 14.90
N SER A 265 7.66 23.16 16.23
CA SER A 265 7.09 24.22 17.03
C SER A 265 7.84 25.46 16.58
N THR A 266 7.12 26.42 16.02
CA THR A 266 7.58 27.79 15.92
C THR A 266 8.12 28.12 17.31
N ARG A 267 9.45 28.25 17.46
CA ARG A 267 10.02 28.76 18.71
C ARG A 267 9.31 30.09 18.94
N SER A 268 8.44 30.15 19.94
CA SER A 268 8.01 31.43 20.49
C SER A 268 9.30 32.15 20.84
N ALA A 269 9.61 33.18 20.06
CA ALA A 269 10.75 34.02 20.31
C ALA A 269 10.49 34.69 21.65
N THR A 270 11.11 34.18 22.71
CA THR A 270 11.30 34.93 23.95
C THR A 270 12.01 36.22 23.56
N PRO A 271 11.47 37.42 23.86
CA PRO A 271 12.12 38.65 23.48
C PRO A 271 13.48 38.75 24.18
N THR A 272 14.53 38.81 23.36
CA THR A 272 15.92 39.02 23.78
C THR A 272 16.01 40.28 24.65
N ALA A 273 16.55 40.11 25.85
CA ALA A 273 16.88 41.23 26.73
C ALA A 273 17.89 42.16 26.05
N THR A 274 17.54 43.45 26.04
CA THR A 274 18.35 44.57 25.57
C THR A 274 19.67 44.64 26.34
N MET A 275 20.81 44.55 25.64
CA MET A 275 22.10 45.00 26.19
C MET A 275 22.55 46.26 25.46
N THR A 276 22.74 47.31 26.27
CA THR A 276 23.27 48.64 25.92
C THR A 276 24.73 48.57 25.46
N PRO A 277 25.16 49.42 24.50
CA PRO A 277 26.55 49.45 24.05
C PRO A 277 27.40 50.35 24.96
N SER A 278 28.54 49.85 25.43
CA SER A 278 29.65 50.68 25.91
C SER A 278 30.84 50.53 24.97
N SER A 279 31.26 51.67 24.45
CA SER A 279 32.50 51.93 23.73
C SER A 279 33.74 51.53 24.52
N ASP A 280 34.66 50.79 23.89
CA ASP A 280 36.04 51.24 23.73
C ASP A 280 36.82 50.33 22.79
N ALA A 281 37.70 50.99 22.02
CA ALA A 281 38.48 50.44 20.93
C ALA A 281 39.71 49.65 21.42
N THR A 282 40.14 48.64 20.65
CA THR A 282 41.45 48.63 19.98
C THR A 282 41.59 47.36 19.13
N TRP A 283 42.04 47.55 17.89
CA TRP A 283 42.41 46.48 16.97
C TRP A 283 43.89 46.17 17.11
N THR A 284 44.26 44.94 17.46
CA THR A 284 45.56 44.36 17.09
C THR A 284 45.54 42.83 17.08
N ALA A 285 46.12 42.30 16.01
CA ALA A 285 46.77 41.00 15.85
C ALA A 285 45.93 39.70 15.88
N VAL A 286 45.89 39.08 14.70
CA VAL A 286 45.71 37.65 14.47
C VAL A 286 46.85 36.88 15.15
N PRO A 287 46.55 35.81 15.90
CA PRO A 287 47.20 34.54 15.60
C PRO A 287 46.21 33.37 15.55
N THR A 288 46.47 32.52 14.57
CA THR A 288 46.09 31.11 14.41
C THR A 288 45.54 30.40 15.66
N LEU A 289 44.26 30.02 15.61
CA LEU A 289 43.67 29.03 16.51
C LEU A 289 43.81 27.63 15.91
N ARG A 290 44.53 26.77 16.65
CA ARG A 290 44.35 25.31 16.64
C ARG A 290 42.92 25.00 17.09
N PRO A 291 42.16 24.15 16.38
CA PRO A 291 41.10 23.38 17.00
C PRO A 291 41.72 22.13 17.63
N SER A 292 41.51 21.97 18.93
CA SER A 292 41.61 20.68 19.61
C SER A 292 40.56 19.73 19.04
N SER A 293 41.02 18.61 18.52
CA SER A 293 40.25 17.45 18.11
C SER A 293 39.64 16.74 19.32
N SER A 294 38.32 16.56 19.32
CA SER A 294 37.67 15.41 19.96
C SER A 294 36.75 14.79 18.90
N SER A 295 37.32 13.88 18.12
CA SER A 295 36.61 13.00 17.19
C SER A 295 36.02 11.83 17.97
N ASN A 296 34.70 11.71 17.93
CA ASN A 296 34.05 10.40 18.00
C ASN A 296 33.67 10.08 16.54
N ASP A 297 34.57 9.40 15.85
CA ASP A 297 34.35 8.82 14.52
C ASP A 297 33.56 7.51 14.70
N ASP A 298 32.24 7.56 14.54
CA ASP A 298 31.47 6.37 14.18
C ASP A 298 31.47 6.28 12.65
N GLY A 299 32.04 5.18 12.14
CA GLY A 299 32.30 4.94 10.73
C GLY A 299 31.06 5.13 9.84
N GLU A 300 31.07 6.24 9.10
CA GLU A 300 30.06 6.60 8.12
C GLU A 300 30.12 5.64 6.93
N CYS A 301 29.07 4.83 6.74
CA CYS A 301 28.87 4.07 5.52
C CYS A 301 28.53 5.05 4.39
N ASP A 302 29.40 5.14 3.39
CA ASP A 302 29.35 5.95 2.16
C ASP A 302 27.93 6.44 1.75
N PRO A 303 27.66 7.76 1.80
CA PRO A 303 26.32 8.32 1.55
C PRO A 303 25.90 8.32 0.07
N GLU A 304 26.73 7.89 -0.87
CA GLU A 304 26.38 7.91 -2.31
C GLU A 304 25.32 6.87 -2.74
N CYS A 305 24.93 5.93 -1.88
CA CYS A 305 23.97 4.87 -2.24
C CYS A 305 22.56 5.00 -1.65
N GLN A 306 22.28 6.00 -0.80
CA GLN A 306 20.94 6.15 -0.19
C GLN A 306 20.13 7.36 -0.72
N ASP A 307 20.70 8.22 -1.56
CA ASP A 307 20.00 9.42 -2.02
C ASP A 307 19.30 9.22 -3.38
N TYR A 308 18.19 8.46 -3.39
CA TYR A 308 17.30 8.34 -4.57
C TYR A 308 16.70 9.70 -5.01
N ARG A 309 16.79 10.77 -4.20
CA ARG A 309 16.34 12.12 -4.60
C ARG A 309 17.25 12.75 -5.67
N ARG A 310 18.54 12.36 -5.74
CA ARG A 310 19.46 12.88 -6.79
C ARG A 310 19.26 12.20 -8.13
N VAL A 311 18.81 10.95 -8.15
CA VAL A 311 18.47 10.21 -9.39
C VAL A 311 17.30 10.89 -10.12
N TRP A 312 16.33 11.43 -9.37
CA TRP A 312 15.18 12.12 -9.98
C TRP A 312 15.52 13.52 -10.51
N LEU A 313 16.51 14.20 -9.92
CA LEU A 313 17.00 15.49 -10.43
C LEU A 313 17.79 15.32 -11.75
N MET A 314 18.50 14.19 -11.92
CA MET A 314 19.19 13.84 -13.17
C MET A 314 18.22 13.43 -14.28
N ILE A 315 17.06 12.85 -13.95
CA ILE A 315 16.01 12.50 -14.93
C ILE A 315 15.33 13.75 -15.51
N LYS A 316 15.26 14.87 -14.77
CA LYS A 316 14.71 16.14 -15.27
C LYS A 316 15.63 16.91 -16.22
N LEU A 317 16.89 16.51 -16.40
CA LEU A 317 17.83 17.17 -17.32
C LEU A 317 17.99 16.47 -18.67
N VAL A 318 17.27 15.36 -18.92
CA VAL A 318 17.31 14.63 -20.20
C VAL A 318 15.89 14.45 -20.76
N ALA A 319 15.16 15.54 -20.89
CA ALA A 319 13.99 15.59 -21.77
C ALA A 319 14.48 15.68 -23.23
N GLY A 320 14.81 14.54 -23.84
CA GLY A 320 15.18 14.52 -25.27
C GLY A 320 15.94 13.31 -25.81
N ILE A 321 16.06 12.20 -25.08
CA ILE A 321 16.71 10.99 -25.61
C ILE A 321 15.76 9.80 -25.41
N GLY A 322 15.41 9.12 -26.50
CA GLY A 322 14.42 8.06 -26.54
C GLY A 322 14.65 6.95 -25.49
N GLY A 323 13.55 6.34 -25.03
CA GLY A 323 13.48 5.49 -23.84
C GLY A 323 14.51 4.34 -23.76
N SER A 324 15.07 3.91 -24.88
CA SER A 324 16.12 2.87 -24.92
C SER A 324 17.44 3.29 -24.27
N VAL A 325 17.77 4.59 -24.25
CA VAL A 325 19.02 5.09 -23.64
C VAL A 325 18.89 5.22 -22.12
N ALA A 326 17.71 5.58 -21.61
CA ALA A 326 17.44 5.69 -20.17
C ALA A 326 17.58 4.33 -19.46
N VAL A 327 17.07 3.26 -20.08
CA VAL A 327 17.20 1.90 -19.56
C VAL A 327 18.66 1.46 -19.53
N LEU A 328 19.44 1.78 -20.56
CA LEU A 328 20.87 1.45 -20.61
C LEU A 328 21.66 2.13 -19.49
N VAL A 329 21.38 3.41 -19.20
CA VAL A 329 22.04 4.16 -18.11
C VAL A 329 21.70 3.57 -16.74
N ILE A 330 20.44 3.19 -16.52
CA ILE A 330 20.00 2.56 -15.26
C ILE A 330 20.68 1.20 -15.07
N VAL A 331 20.71 0.36 -16.12
CA VAL A 331 21.34 -0.96 -16.06
C VAL A 331 22.85 -0.86 -15.82
N LEU A 332 23.54 0.09 -16.47
CA LEU A 332 24.96 0.34 -16.26
C LEU A 332 25.24 0.87 -14.84
N GLY A 333 24.36 1.71 -14.28
CA GLY A 333 24.45 2.17 -12.89
C GLY A 333 24.30 1.05 -11.87
N VAL A 334 23.34 0.14 -12.07
CA VAL A 334 23.15 -1.05 -11.21
C VAL A 334 24.34 -2.02 -11.32
N LEU A 335 24.87 -2.24 -12.52
CA LEU A 335 26.06 -3.07 -12.73
C LEU A 335 27.31 -2.46 -12.11
N TRP A 336 27.49 -1.14 -12.19
CA TRP A 336 28.60 -0.43 -11.54
C TRP A 336 28.50 -0.51 -10.01
N CYS A 337 27.32 -0.32 -9.43
CA CYS A 337 27.08 -0.50 -8.00
C CYS A 337 27.37 -1.94 -7.54
N ARG A 338 26.95 -2.95 -8.32
CA ARG A 338 27.27 -4.36 -8.04
C ARG A 338 28.78 -4.62 -8.09
N ARG A 339 29.48 -4.07 -9.08
CA ARG A 339 30.93 -4.23 -9.23
C ARG A 339 31.70 -3.59 -8.08
N ARG A 340 31.34 -2.37 -7.68
CA ARG A 340 31.97 -1.65 -6.56
C ARG A 340 31.73 -2.35 -5.21
N ARG A 341 30.55 -2.96 -5.03
CA ARG A 341 30.21 -3.77 -3.85
C ARG A 341 31.00 -5.09 -3.77
N VAL A 342 31.43 -5.64 -4.91
CA VAL A 342 32.30 -6.83 -4.97
C VAL A 342 33.78 -6.47 -4.73
N GLU A 343 34.22 -5.29 -5.16
CA GLU A 343 35.58 -4.80 -4.92
C GLU A 343 35.84 -4.49 -3.43
N HIS A 344 34.87 -3.90 -2.70
CA HIS A 344 34.98 -3.71 -1.24
C HIS A 344 35.12 -5.04 -0.47
N ARG A 345 34.40 -6.10 -0.89
CA ARG A 345 34.53 -7.43 -0.27
C ARG A 345 35.89 -8.09 -0.49
N ARG A 346 36.70 -7.63 -1.46
CA ARG A 346 38.06 -8.15 -1.68
C ARG A 346 39.08 -7.45 -0.78
N THR A 347 38.94 -6.15 -0.54
CA THR A 347 39.80 -5.39 0.38
C THR A 347 39.60 -5.82 1.83
N ASP A 348 38.36 -6.09 2.26
CA ASP A 348 38.07 -6.57 3.62
C ASP A 348 38.64 -7.98 3.88
N ARG A 349 38.72 -8.80 2.83
CA ARG A 349 39.31 -10.16 2.93
C ARG A 349 40.84 -10.13 2.99
N GLN A 350 41.48 -9.09 2.47
CA GLN A 350 42.93 -8.86 2.59
C GLN A 350 43.30 -8.18 3.92
N ALA A 351 42.38 -7.46 4.56
CA ALA A 351 42.57 -6.90 5.90
C ALA A 351 42.36 -7.92 7.04
N ALA A 352 41.57 -8.97 6.81
CA ALA A 352 41.33 -10.04 7.79
C ALA A 352 42.45 -11.12 7.86
N GLU A 353 43.32 -11.18 6.86
CA GLU A 353 44.52 -12.03 6.85
C GLU A 353 45.76 -11.13 6.88
N GLY A 354 46.16 -10.68 8.08
CA GLY A 354 47.31 -9.81 8.26
C GLY A 354 48.60 -10.41 7.69
N VAL A 355 49.03 -9.93 6.53
CA VAL A 355 50.37 -10.15 5.97
C VAL A 355 50.82 -8.85 5.31
N ASP A 356 51.69 -8.10 6.00
CA ASP A 356 52.52 -7.10 5.32
C ASP A 356 53.62 -7.83 4.51
N GLY A 357 53.98 -7.22 3.37
CA GLY A 357 54.87 -7.78 2.34
C GLY A 357 56.32 -8.10 2.73
N ASP A 358 56.66 -8.16 4.03
CA ASP A 358 57.99 -8.51 4.55
C ASP A 358 57.98 -9.61 5.65
N GLY A 359 56.85 -10.30 5.86
CA GLY A 359 56.86 -11.63 6.51
C GLY A 359 57.29 -11.68 7.99
N ARG A 360 56.85 -10.75 8.84
CA ARG A 360 57.00 -10.85 10.30
C ARG A 360 55.67 -10.68 11.04
N MET A 361 55.36 -11.60 11.96
CA MET A 361 54.19 -11.54 12.84
C MET A 361 54.34 -10.39 13.86
N ALA A 362 53.39 -9.46 13.88
CA ALA A 362 53.24 -8.48 14.96
C ALA A 362 52.29 -9.02 16.04
N ALA A 363 52.70 -8.86 17.30
CA ALA A 363 51.95 -9.28 18.47
C ALA A 363 50.67 -8.47 18.65
N VAL A 364 49.59 -9.17 19.02
CA VAL A 364 48.30 -8.61 19.42
C VAL A 364 48.44 -7.83 20.73
N SER A 365 48.12 -6.53 20.71
CA SER A 365 47.56 -5.86 21.90
C SER A 365 46.17 -5.36 21.52
N GLY A 366 45.15 -5.84 22.22
CA GLY A 366 43.76 -5.49 21.95
C GLY A 366 43.45 -4.03 22.27
N ASP A 367 42.59 -3.41 21.46
CA ASP A 367 41.25 -3.02 21.88
C ASP A 367 40.39 -2.73 20.62
N GLY A 368 39.08 -2.97 20.68
CA GLY A 368 38.12 -2.54 19.65
C GLY A 368 37.66 -3.58 18.63
N THR A 369 36.61 -4.33 18.98
CA THR A 369 35.76 -5.04 18.02
C THR A 369 34.79 -4.05 17.37
N SER A 370 34.99 -3.71 16.09
CA SER A 370 33.96 -3.12 15.23
C SER A 370 33.69 -4.07 14.06
N GLY A 371 32.86 -5.07 14.31
CA GLY A 371 32.23 -5.89 13.28
C GLY A 371 30.76 -5.52 13.19
N CYS A 372 30.25 -5.27 11.98
CA CYS A 372 28.82 -5.29 11.70
C CYS A 372 28.32 -6.72 11.97
N GLY A 373 27.87 -6.97 13.19
CA GLY A 373 27.32 -8.24 13.62
C GLY A 373 25.91 -8.43 13.07
N ASP A 374 25.72 -9.56 12.40
CA ASP A 374 24.42 -10.15 12.09
C ASP A 374 23.66 -10.45 13.39
N ASP A 375 22.47 -9.89 13.57
CA ASP A 375 21.55 -10.34 14.64
C ASP A 375 20.48 -11.24 14.05
N LYS A 376 20.73 -12.55 14.12
CA LYS A 376 19.72 -13.61 13.98
C LYS A 376 19.33 -14.09 15.37
N SER A 377 18.13 -13.74 15.83
CA SER A 377 17.34 -14.56 16.76
C SER A 377 15.85 -14.14 16.65
N GLY A 378 14.87 -15.02 16.48
CA GLY A 378 14.89 -16.44 16.23
C GLY A 378 13.49 -16.89 15.79
N ILE A 379 13.42 -17.86 14.89
CA ILE A 379 12.30 -18.79 14.68
C ILE A 379 12.98 -20.06 14.16
N SER A 380 13.10 -21.07 15.02
CA SER A 380 13.19 -22.48 14.60
C SER A 380 13.15 -23.37 15.84
N ASP A 381 11.96 -23.55 16.40
CA ASP A 381 11.60 -24.77 17.11
C ASP A 381 10.29 -25.27 16.49
N LEU A 382 10.19 -26.60 16.35
CA LEU A 382 9.15 -27.43 15.71
C LEU A 382 9.53 -27.97 14.31
N LEU A 383 10.20 -29.13 14.30
CA LEU A 383 9.73 -30.40 13.70
C LEU A 383 10.80 -31.53 13.91
N PRO A 384 10.39 -32.80 14.08
CA PRO A 384 11.25 -33.90 14.56
C PRO A 384 12.08 -34.59 13.45
N PRO A 385 13.04 -35.48 13.80
CA PRO A 385 14.17 -35.80 12.91
C PRO A 385 13.84 -36.86 11.87
N TYR A 386 14.37 -36.67 10.67
CA TYR A 386 14.50 -37.71 9.63
C TYR A 386 15.95 -38.19 9.64
N GLU A 387 16.21 -39.35 10.25
CA GLU A 387 17.51 -40.02 10.17
C GLU A 387 17.71 -40.59 8.78
N GLY A 388 18.70 -40.08 8.06
CA GLY A 388 19.30 -40.77 6.94
C GLY A 388 20.44 -41.65 7.43
N HIS A 389 20.31 -42.97 7.28
CA HIS A 389 21.47 -43.86 7.26
C HIS A 389 21.76 -44.28 5.82
N ALA A 390 22.88 -43.77 5.30
CA ALA A 390 23.60 -44.40 4.22
C ALA A 390 24.45 -45.54 4.81
N ARG A 391 24.06 -46.79 4.50
CA ARG A 391 24.94 -47.88 4.05
C ARG A 391 24.10 -48.96 3.39
#